data_AF-A0A972EB87-F1
#
_entry.id   AF-A0A972EB87-F1
#
_cell.length_a   1.000
_cell.length_b   1.000
_cell.length_c   1.000
_cell.angle_alpha   90.00
_cell.angle_beta   90.00
_cell.angle_gamma   90.00
#
_symmetry.space_group_name_H-M   'P 1'
#
loop_
_entity.id
_entity.type
_entity.pdbx_description
1 polymer ?
#
loop_
_entity_poly.entity_id
_entity_poly.type
_entity_poly.pdbx_seq_one_letter_code
_entity_poly.pdbx_strand_id
1 'polypeptide(L)' 'MSIEDTIRIATDAHDGLKDLIGAPAIQHVLAVGLMGENEQEQKAGFLHDVVEDTGIHVKLNDLRQN' A
#
# COMPACT_ATOMS: atom_id res chain seq x y z
N MET A 1 -3.90 -10.55 8.78
CA MET A 1 -3.40 -9.18 8.59
C MET A 1 -4.55 -8.23 8.91
N SER A 2 -4.38 -7.37 9.92
CA SER A 2 -5.37 -6.36 10.30
C SER A 2 -5.26 -5.11 9.40
N ILE A 3 -6.13 -4.11 9.60
CA ILE A 3 -6.00 -2.83 8.90
C ILE A 3 -4.73 -2.10 9.33
N GLU A 4 -4.41 -2.12 10.62
CA GLU A 4 -3.21 -1.50 11.19
C GLU A 4 -1.94 -2.09 10.57
N ASP A 5 -1.92 -3.42 10.35
CA ASP A 5 -0.81 -4.06 9.63
C ASP A 5 -0.64 -3.51 8.22
N THR A 6 -1.75 -3.35 7.48
CA THR A 6 -1.70 -2.84 6.10
C THR A 6 -1.25 -1.37 6.03
N ILE A 7 -1.69 -0.54 6.97
CA ILE A 7 -1.28 0.87 7.04
C ILE A 7 0.21 0.97 7.38
N ARG A 8 0.70 0.13 8.31
CA ARG A 8 2.14 0.08 8.65
C ARG A 8 2.98 -0.31 7.44
N ILE A 9 2.60 -1.39 6.73
CA ILE A 9 3.30 -1.82 5.51
C ILE A 9 3.29 -0.72 4.45
N ALA A 10 2.14 -0.10 4.20
CA ALA A 10 2.02 0.99 3.24
C ALA A 10 2.91 2.18 3.62
N THR A 11 2.94 2.54 4.92
CA THR A 11 3.75 3.65 5.44
C THR A 11 5.23 3.38 5.27
N ASP A 12 5.70 2.19 5.68
CA ASP A 12 7.10 1.79 5.59
C ASP A 12 7.56 1.74 4.11
N ALA A 13 6.71 1.24 3.22
CA ALA A 13 7.05 1.08 1.81
C ALA A 13 7.10 2.43 1.06
N HIS A 14 6.28 3.42 1.45
CA HIS A 14 6.24 4.75 0.83
C HIS A 14 7.05 5.82 1.57
N ASP A 15 7.85 5.44 2.58
CA ASP A 15 8.64 6.42 3.33
C ASP A 15 9.64 7.15 2.42
N GLY A 16 9.65 8.47 2.51
CA GLY A 16 10.46 9.34 1.65
C GLY A 16 10.03 9.40 0.17
N LEU A 17 9.12 8.55 -0.30
CA LEU A 17 8.64 8.58 -1.68
C LEU A 17 7.76 9.80 -1.95
N LYS A 18 7.93 10.36 -3.15
CA LYS A 18 7.13 11.46 -3.66
C LYS A 18 6.33 11.00 -4.86
N ASP A 19 5.08 11.42 -4.92
CA ASP A 19 4.22 11.20 -6.08
C ASP A 19 4.63 12.11 -7.26
N LEU A 20 3.88 12.01 -8.37
CA LEU A 20 4.11 12.78 -9.59
C LEU A 20 4.02 14.30 -9.41
N ILE A 21 3.40 14.78 -8.32
CA ILE A 21 3.26 16.22 -8.01
C ILE A 21 4.18 16.66 -6.86
N GLY A 22 5.03 15.77 -6.34
CA GLY A 22 5.99 16.06 -5.28
C GLY A 22 5.41 15.96 -3.86
N ALA A 23 4.18 15.47 -3.69
CA ALA A 23 3.58 15.21 -2.38
C ALA A 23 4.01 13.84 -1.84
N PRO A 24 3.95 13.58 -0.52
CA PRO A 24 4.26 12.26 0.03
C PRO A 24 3.33 11.18 -0.55
N ALA A 25 3.90 10.16 -1.20
CA ALA A 25 3.12 9.12 -1.91
C ALA A 25 2.16 8.35 -0.99
N ILE A 26 2.50 8.22 0.29
CA ILE A 26 1.63 7.62 1.32
C ILE A 26 0.23 8.25 1.41
N GLN A 27 0.09 9.53 1.05
CA GLN A 27 -1.21 10.22 1.11
C GLN A 27 -2.23 9.62 0.13
N HIS A 28 -1.77 9.23 -1.06
CA HIS A 28 -2.63 8.64 -2.09
C HIS A 28 -3.17 7.28 -1.65
N VAL A 29 -2.31 6.36 -1.22
CA VAL A 29 -2.74 5.01 -0.82
C VAL A 29 -3.64 5.03 0.42
N LEU A 30 -3.43 5.97 1.36
CA LEU A 30 -4.35 6.17 2.48
C LEU A 30 -5.71 6.69 2.04
N ALA A 31 -5.75 7.65 1.11
CA ALA A 31 -7.00 8.18 0.59
C ALA A 31 -7.80 7.08 -0.14
N VAL A 32 -7.15 6.28 -1.00
CA VAL A 32 -7.79 5.16 -1.70
C VAL A 32 -8.28 4.09 -0.74
N GLY A 33 -7.47 3.69 0.25
CA GLY A 33 -7.89 2.71 1.25
C GLY A 33 -9.08 3.19 2.09
N LEU A 34 -9.15 4.47 2.45
CA LEU A 34 -10.29 5.02 3.18
C LEU A 34 -11.59 5.09 2.37
N MET A 35 -11.52 5.01 1.03
CA MET A 35 -12.71 4.95 0.16
C MET A 35 -13.36 3.56 0.10
N GLY A 36 -12.69 2.50 0.58
CA GLY A 36 -13.24 1.14 0.58
C GLY A 36 -14.46 1.00 1.49
N GLU A 37 -15.49 0.28 1.03
CA GLU A 37 -16.76 0.11 1.75
C GLU A 37 -16.72 -1.04 2.77
N ASN A 38 -15.72 -1.91 2.65
CA ASN A 38 -15.50 -3.03 3.55
C ASN A 38 -14.00 -3.24 3.82
N GLU A 39 -13.71 -4.04 4.84
CA GLU A 39 -12.34 -4.27 5.31
C GLU A 39 -11.40 -4.82 4.21
N GLN A 40 -11.91 -5.60 3.26
CA GLN A 40 -11.08 -6.14 2.18
C GLN A 40 -10.70 -5.06 1.17
N GLU A 41 -11.66 -4.22 0.78
CA GLU A 41 -11.41 -3.07 -0.10
C GLU A 41 -10.47 -2.06 0.54
N GLN A 42 -10.63 -1.78 1.84
CA GLN A 42 -9.74 -0.87 2.56
C GLN A 42 -8.29 -1.40 2.55
N LYS A 43 -8.11 -2.68 2.90
CA LYS A 43 -6.78 -3.33 2.86
C LYS A 43 -6.17 -3.34 1.47
N ALA A 44 -6.97 -3.63 0.43
CA ALA A 44 -6.50 -3.61 -0.95
C ALA A 44 -6.07 -2.18 -1.36
N GLY A 45 -6.86 -1.16 -1.02
CA GLY A 45 -6.54 0.23 -1.31
C GLY A 45 -5.26 0.71 -0.61
N PHE A 46 -5.05 0.37 0.66
CA PHE A 46 -3.81 0.71 1.37
C PHE A 46 -2.56 0.08 0.73
N LEU A 47 -2.70 -1.07 0.08
CA LEU A 47 -1.56 -1.84 -0.45
C LEU A 47 -1.37 -1.74 -1.97
N HIS A 48 -2.27 -1.09 -2.71
CA HIS A 48 -2.35 -1.25 -4.17
C HIS A 48 -1.07 -0.86 -4.92
N ASP A 49 -0.37 0.19 -4.46
CA ASP A 49 0.86 0.68 -5.10
C ASP A 49 2.15 0.17 -4.41
N VAL A 50 2.05 -0.62 -3.34
CA VAL A 50 3.23 -1.11 -2.60
C VAL A 50 4.16 -1.90 -3.52
N VAL A 51 3.65 -2.73 -4.43
CA VAL A 51 4.49 -3.54 -5.33
C VAL A 51 5.05 -2.72 -6.49
N GLU A 52 4.32 -1.70 -6.93
CA GLU A 52 4.68 -0.89 -8.11
C GLU A 52 5.72 0.18 -7.78
N ASP A 53 5.55 0.89 -6.66
CA ASP A 53 6.30 2.12 -6.40
C ASP A 53 7.49 1.97 -5.46
N THR A 54 7.53 0.90 -4.66
CA THR A 54 8.44 0.84 -3.51
C THR A 54 9.72 0.05 -3.77
N GLY A 55 9.93 -0.40 -5.01
CA GLY A 55 11.11 -1.19 -5.39
C GLY A 55 11.22 -2.54 -4.67
N ILE A 56 10.26 -2.87 -3.80
CA ILE A 56 10.04 -4.21 -3.30
C ILE A 56 9.52 -5.01 -4.51
N HIS A 57 10.45 -5.57 -5.28
CA HIS A 57 10.15 -6.66 -6.19
C HIS A 57 9.72 -7.88 -5.36
N VAL A 58 8.54 -7.82 -4.74
CA VAL A 58 7.83 -9.01 -4.32
C VAL A 58 7.52 -9.71 -5.62
N LYS A 59 8.24 -10.80 -5.93
CA LYS A 59 7.87 -11.60 -7.08
C LYS A 59 6.45 -12.09 -6.79
N LEU A 60 5.59 -12.11 -7.79
CA LEU A 60 4.22 -12.62 -7.65
C LEU A 60 4.17 -14.03 -6.99
N ASN A 61 5.28 -14.75 -7.01
CA ASN A 61 5.49 -16.04 -6.34
C ASN A 61 5.62 -15.96 -4.81
N ASP A 62 6.05 -14.84 -4.25
CA ASP A 62 6.24 -14.66 -2.80
C ASP A 62 4.90 -14.44 -2.07
N LEU A 63 3.85 -14.05 -2.82
CA LEU A 63 2.46 -13.93 -2.34
C LEU A 63 1.69 -15.26 -2.41
N ARG A 64 2.30 -16.33 -2.91
CA ARG A 64 1.77 -17.71 -2.88
C ARG A 64 2.51 -18.52 -1.83
N GLN A 65 2.16 -18.34 -0.57
CA GLN A 65 2.60 -19.26 0.49
C GLN A 65 1.63 -20.46 0.55
N ASN A 66 2.17 -21.68 0.44
CA ASN A 66 1.55 -22.90 0.96
C ASN A 66 1.59 -22.88 2.49
#